data_AF-H8XNX1-F1
#
_entry.id   AF-H8XNX1-F1
#
_cell.length_a   1.000
_cell.length_b   1.000
_cell.length_c   1.000
_cell.angle_alpha   90.00
_cell.angle_beta   90.00
_cell.angle_gamma   90.00
#
_symmetry.space_group_name_H-M   'P 1'
#
loop_
_entity.id
_entity.type
_entity.pdbx_description
1 polymer ?
#
loop_
_entity_poly.entity_id
_entity_poly.type
_entity_poly.pdbx_seq_one_letter_code
_entity_poly.pdbx_strand_id
1 'polypeptide(L)'
;MEKQFENFRNEVNLFLAKKFEINHGINNQLKITEALSLDSLDLIDLVVYLEEEYKVKVKAENFADFNCLNDLHLFLYEETQALLTK
;
A
#
# COMPACT_ATOMS: atom_id res chain seq x y z
N MET A 1 -14.74 1.99 13.76
CA MET A 1 -13.65 2.53 12.93
C MET A 1 -12.60 1.47 12.63
N GLU A 2 -12.11 0.72 13.63
CA GLU A 2 -11.10 -0.34 13.41
C GLU A 2 -11.47 -1.36 12.31
N LYS A 3 -12.69 -1.91 12.31
CA LYS A 3 -13.11 -2.88 11.27
C LYS A 3 -13.01 -2.37 9.83
N GLN A 4 -13.20 -1.06 9.58
CA GLN A 4 -13.12 -0.52 8.23
C GLN A 4 -11.68 -0.48 7.74
N PHE A 5 -10.76 -0.05 8.60
CA PHE A 5 -9.33 -0.06 8.31
C PHE A 5 -8.81 -1.47 8.10
N GLU A 6 -9.23 -2.43 8.94
CA GLU A 6 -8.83 -3.83 8.76
C GLU A 6 -9.29 -4.42 7.43
N ASN A 7 -10.53 -4.16 7.04
CA ASN A 7 -11.05 -4.60 5.75
C ASN A 7 -10.27 -3.95 4.59
N PHE A 8 -10.07 -2.63 4.65
CA PHE A 8 -9.31 -1.89 3.64
C PHE A 8 -7.90 -2.44 3.48
N ARG A 9 -7.16 -2.63 4.58
CA ARG A 9 -5.82 -3.23 4.59
C ARG A 9 -5.81 -4.62 3.96
N ASN A 10 -6.80 -5.47 4.28
CA ASN A 10 -6.87 -6.81 3.68
C ASN A 10 -7.16 -6.76 2.19
N GLU A 11 -8.02 -5.85 1.74
CA GLU A 11 -8.27 -5.63 0.32
C GLU A 11 -7.01 -5.15 -0.40
N VAL A 12 -6.34 -4.11 0.12
CA VAL A 12 -5.08 -3.59 -0.43
C VAL A 12 -4.04 -4.70 -0.52
N ASN A 13 -3.84 -5.47 0.56
CA ASN A 13 -2.92 -6.61 0.56
C ASN A 13 -3.27 -7.65 -0.52
N LEU A 14 -4.55 -7.96 -0.69
CA LEU A 14 -4.99 -8.91 -1.71
C LEU A 14 -4.73 -8.37 -3.13
N PHE A 15 -4.95 -7.07 -3.34
CA PHE A 15 -4.67 -6.40 -4.60
C PHE A 15 -3.18 -6.39 -4.91
N LEU A 16 -2.34 -5.97 -3.96
CA LEU A 16 -0.89 -5.99 -4.08
C LEU A 16 -0.38 -7.41 -4.32
N ALA A 17 -0.88 -8.39 -3.57
CA ALA A 17 -0.48 -9.78 -3.76
C ALA A 17 -0.79 -10.30 -5.17
N LYS A 18 -1.96 -9.97 -5.71
CA LYS A 18 -2.32 -10.34 -7.09
C LYS A 18 -1.49 -9.60 -8.12
N LYS A 19 -1.26 -8.30 -7.91
CA LYS A 19 -0.56 -7.43 -8.85
C LYS A 19 0.93 -7.81 -8.98
N PHE A 20 1.56 -8.15 -7.86
CA PHE A 20 2.97 -8.51 -7.76
C PHE A 20 3.20 -10.03 -7.66
N GLU A 21 2.16 -10.83 -7.94
CA GLU A 21 2.21 -12.31 -7.91
C GLU A 21 2.81 -12.90 -6.62
N ILE A 22 2.51 -12.27 -5.48
CA ILE A 22 2.98 -12.63 -4.16
C ILE A 22 2.23 -13.86 -3.67
N ASN A 23 2.95 -14.96 -3.51
CA ASN A 23 2.39 -16.24 -3.05
C ASN A 23 2.61 -16.50 -1.55
N HIS A 24 3.36 -15.63 -0.86
CA HIS A 24 3.59 -15.70 0.58
C HIS A 24 2.65 -14.76 1.36
N GLY A 25 2.55 -14.99 2.67
CA GLY A 25 1.78 -14.10 3.55
C GLY A 25 2.44 -12.73 3.65
N ILE A 26 1.67 -11.67 3.42
CA ILE A 26 2.13 -10.29 3.57
C ILE A 26 2.18 -9.92 5.05
N ASN A 27 3.37 -9.56 5.54
CA ASN A 27 3.55 -9.08 6.91
C ASN A 27 3.55 -7.55 6.95
N ASN A 28 2.46 -6.98 7.47
CA ASN A 28 2.29 -5.52 7.56
C ASN A 28 3.30 -4.80 8.47
N GLN A 29 4.00 -5.54 9.34
CA GLN A 29 5.01 -4.98 10.26
C GLN A 29 6.40 -4.89 9.62
N LEU A 30 6.62 -5.55 8.48
CA LEU A 30 7.87 -5.46 7.74
C LEU A 30 7.89 -4.22 6.85
N LYS A 31 9.09 -3.84 6.39
CA LYS A 31 9.26 -2.82 5.35
C LYS A 31 8.50 -3.21 4.10
N ILE A 32 8.05 -2.23 3.33
CA ILE A 32 7.25 -2.45 2.12
C ILE A 32 7.95 -3.40 1.15
N THR A 33 9.25 -3.19 0.91
CA THR A 33 10.05 -4.05 0.04
C THR A 33 10.17 -5.48 0.56
N GLU A 34 10.30 -5.67 1.88
CA GLU A 34 10.41 -7.01 2.48
C GLU A 34 9.06 -7.72 2.60
N ALA A 35 8.02 -6.98 2.96
CA ALA A 35 6.66 -7.47 3.12
C ALA A 35 6.09 -7.99 1.80
N LEU A 36 6.40 -7.29 0.72
CA LEU A 36 5.91 -7.58 -0.63
C LEU A 36 6.97 -8.23 -1.53
N SER A 37 8.19 -8.42 -1.04
CA SER A 37 9.35 -8.91 -1.81
C SER A 37 9.56 -8.13 -3.12
N LEU A 38 9.57 -6.80 -3.03
CA LEU A 38 9.69 -5.89 -4.18
C LEU A 38 11.15 -5.51 -4.44
N ASP A 39 11.51 -5.48 -5.71
CA ASP A 39 12.76 -4.90 -6.19
C ASP A 39 12.60 -3.40 -6.49
N SER A 40 13.70 -2.72 -6.83
CA SER A 40 13.70 -1.27 -7.13
C SER A 40 12.83 -0.89 -8.33
N LEU A 41 12.61 -1.82 -9.26
CA LEU A 41 11.70 -1.61 -10.40
C LEU A 41 10.24 -1.71 -9.96
N ASP A 42 9.92 -2.70 -9.12
CA ASP A 42 8.56 -2.93 -8.64
C ASP A 42 8.07 -1.78 -7.74
N LEU A 43 8.98 -1.07 -7.06
CA LEU A 43 8.63 0.14 -6.32
C LEU A 43 8.08 1.25 -7.23
N ILE A 44 8.61 1.39 -8.44
CA ILE A 44 8.12 2.37 -9.42
C ILE A 44 6.72 1.95 -9.88
N ASP A 45 6.54 0.66 -10.19
CA ASP A 45 5.23 0.14 -10.60
C ASP A 45 4.19 0.23 -9.48
N LEU A 46 4.60 0.02 -8.23
CA LEU A 46 3.74 0.19 -7.04
C LEU A 46 3.25 1.64 -6.92
N VAL A 47 4.16 2.60 -7.05
CA VAL A 47 3.81 4.02 -7.02
C VAL A 47 2.73 4.31 -8.07
N VAL A 48 2.99 3.96 -9.33
CA VAL A 48 2.07 4.22 -10.45
C VAL A 48 0.72 3.55 -10.20
N TYR A 49 0.72 2.29 -9.76
CA TYR A 49 -0.49 1.55 -9.45
C TYR A 49 -1.33 2.22 -8.35
N LEU A 50 -0.69 2.69 -7.27
CA LEU A 50 -1.39 3.38 -6.18
C LEU A 50 -1.98 4.72 -6.63
N GLU A 51 -1.26 5.47 -7.46
CA GLU A 51 -1.77 6.72 -8.03
C GLU A 51 -2.96 6.48 -8.98
N GLU A 52 -2.95 5.40 -9.77
CA GLU A 52 -4.04 5.07 -10.69
C GLU A 52 -5.29 4.56 -9.95
N GLU A 53 -5.13 3.63 -9.01
CA GLU A 53 -6.27 3.00 -8.31
C GLU A 53 -6.89 3.90 -7.24
N TYR A 54 -6.06 4.55 -6.42
CA TYR A 54 -6.54 5.34 -5.29
C TYR A 54 -6.60 6.84 -5.59
N LYS A 55 -6.10 7.28 -6.77
CA LYS A 55 -6.02 8.71 -7.16
C LYS A 55 -5.26 9.58 -6.15
N VAL A 56 -4.35 8.97 -5.42
CA VAL A 56 -3.48 9.64 -4.45
C VAL A 56 -2.17 10.04 -5.14
N LYS A 57 -1.46 11.02 -4.58
CA LYS A 57 -0.11 11.36 -5.04
C LYS A 57 0.92 10.74 -4.10
N VAL A 58 1.45 9.59 -4.48
CA VAL A 58 2.48 8.87 -3.74
C VAL A 58 3.79 8.99 -4.51
N LYS A 59 4.91 9.28 -3.84
CA LYS A 59 6.23 9.22 -4.49
C LYS A 59 7.04 8.07 -3.91
N ALA A 60 7.93 7.51 -4.73
CA ALA A 60 8.93 6.54 -4.28
C ALA A 60 9.74 7.04 -3.08
N GLU A 61 10.02 8.35 -3.02
CA GLU A 61 10.71 9.01 -1.90
C GLU A 61 9.94 8.88 -0.57
N ASN A 62 8.60 8.91 -0.59
CA ASN A 62 7.78 8.74 0.61
C ASN A 62 7.93 7.32 1.20
N PHE A 63 8.28 6.31 0.39
CA PHE A 63 8.54 4.97 0.90
C PHE A 63 9.79 4.91 1.77
N ALA A 64 10.71 5.87 1.63
CA ALA A 64 11.86 5.99 2.52
C ALA A 64 11.44 6.47 3.93
N ASP A 65 10.35 7.25 4.02
CA ASP A 65 9.78 7.71 5.30
C ASP A 65 8.87 6.66 5.96
N PHE A 66 8.36 5.69 5.18
CA PHE A 66 7.56 4.59 5.69
C PHE A 66 8.43 3.52 6.34
N ASN A 67 8.15 3.21 7.60
CA ASN A 67 8.91 2.21 8.35
C ASN A 67 8.39 0.80 8.05
N CYS A 68 7.09 0.67 7.83
CA CYS A 68 6.45 -0.61 7.54
C CYS A 68 5.32 -0.47 6.52
N LEU A 69 4.86 -1.61 5.99
CA LEU A 69 3.72 -1.65 5.07
C LEU A 69 2.43 -1.14 5.72
N ASN A 70 2.29 -1.24 7.04
CA ASN A 70 1.15 -0.66 7.75
C ASN A 70 1.07 0.87 7.61
N ASP A 71 2.21 1.57 7.49
CA ASP A 71 2.23 3.02 7.29
C ASP A 71 1.64 3.38 5.92
N LEU A 72 1.94 2.58 4.89
CA LEU A 72 1.33 2.72 3.56
C LEU A 72 -0.18 2.52 3.63
N HIS A 73 -0.64 1.47 4.31
CA HIS A 73 -2.08 1.21 4.46
C HIS A 73 -2.80 2.36 5.15
N LEU A 74 -2.21 2.92 6.20
CA LEU A 74 -2.76 4.04 6.93
C LEU A 74 -2.85 5.28 6.04
N PHE A 75 -1.76 5.62 5.35
CA PHE A 75 -1.71 6.73 4.41
C PHE A 75 -2.79 6.63 3.34
N LEU A 76 -2.90 5.47 2.68
CA LEU A 76 -3.90 5.22 1.64
C LEU A 76 -5.33 5.32 2.18
N TYR A 77 -5.56 4.83 3.40
CA TYR A 77 -6.87 4.90 4.03
C TYR A 77 -7.28 6.34 4.30
N GLU A 78 -6.39 7.15 4.88
CA GLU A 78 -6.65 8.56 5.18
C GLU A 78 -6.93 9.38 3.91
N GLU A 79 -6.11 9.21 2.88
CA GLU A 79 -6.28 9.90 1.60
C GLU A 79 -7.59 9.49 0.89
N THR A 80 -7.90 8.18 0.87
CA THR A 80 -9.14 7.68 0.25
C THR A 80 -10.37 8.20 0.97
N GLN A 81 -10.36 8.26 2.31
CA GLN A 81 -11.45 8.84 3.08
C GLN A 81 -11.62 10.35 2.81
N ALA A 82 -10.51 11.08 2.68
CA ALA A 82 -10.52 12.51 2.36
C ALA A 82 -11.09 12.80 0.97
N LEU A 83 -10.87 11.91 -0.01
CA LEU A 83 -11.46 12.00 -1.35
C LEU A 83 -12.97 11.71 -1.36
N LEU A 84 -13.46 10.79 -0.51
CA LEU A 84 -14.88 10.44 -0.40
C LEU A 84 -15.73 11.49 0.34
N THR A 85 -15.10 12.40 1.08
CA THR A 85 -15.79 13.49 1.81
C THR A 85 -15.89 14.80 1.03
N LYS A 86 -15.41 14.84 -0.22
CA LYS A 86 -15.39 16.03 -1.08
C LYS A 86 -16.44 15.95 -2.19
#